data_AF-T0ZGF3-F1
#
_entry.id   AF-T0ZGF3-F1
#
_cell.length_a   1.000
_cell.length_b   1.000
_cell.length_c   1.000
_cell.angle_alpha   90.00
_cell.angle_beta   90.00
_cell.angle_gamma   90.00
#
_symmetry.space_group_name_H-M   'P 1'
#
loop_
_entity.id
_entity.type
_entity.pdbx_description
1 polymer ?
#
loop_
_entity_poly.entity_id
_entity_poly.type
_entity_poly.pdbx_seq_one_letter_code
_entity_poly.pdbx_strand_id
1 'polypeptide(L)'
;VRSLNIGARVRRVFKSSGLVDEGGKTPRPYVLRRYFLNRCLEAQSKAGIPDRFVEFWAGHRGDVTAQYYTTGLPNLPNSLIEEMRIAYRRCEPFLSTIPTRAERDEREVHTRRLLLKVAGFTEAELKEIDVSSLPDAELARMVEERLGHRRAALPIERVFPSSEVDTMLANGWVFVSPLGSEQAVLRQVTGGSGAQGSAPSGPRP
;
A
#
# COMPACT_ATOMS: atom_id res chain seq x y z
N VAL A 1 25.07 27.34 -31.67
CA VAL A 1 24.52 26.24 -30.83
C VAL A 1 23.52 25.45 -31.66
N ARG A 2 23.76 24.16 -31.96
CA ARG A 2 22.74 23.31 -32.62
C ARG A 2 21.61 23.09 -31.60
N SER A 3 20.41 23.57 -31.91
CA SER A 3 19.24 23.35 -31.07
C SER A 3 18.96 21.84 -30.96
N LEU A 4 18.71 21.37 -29.74
CA LEU A 4 18.30 20.00 -29.47
C LEU A 4 16.95 19.74 -30.14
N ASN A 5 16.88 18.79 -31.07
CA ASN A 5 15.62 18.37 -31.67
C ASN A 5 14.87 17.43 -30.71
N ILE A 6 14.11 18.03 -29.79
CA ILE A 6 13.31 17.31 -28.78
C ILE A 6 12.34 16.33 -29.46
N GLY A 7 11.71 16.74 -30.55
CA GLY A 7 10.75 15.91 -31.27
C GLY A 7 11.35 14.61 -31.81
N ALA A 8 12.58 14.65 -32.32
CA ALA A 8 13.29 13.45 -32.77
C ALA A 8 13.64 12.51 -31.60
N ARG A 9 14.00 13.05 -30.44
CA ARG A 9 14.29 12.25 -29.23
C ARG A 9 13.03 11.56 -28.71
N VAL A 10 11.91 12.27 -28.63
CA VAL A 10 10.62 11.70 -28.20
C VAL A 10 10.18 10.58 -29.15
N ARG A 11 10.26 10.78 -30.47
CA ARG A 11 9.93 9.73 -31.45
C ARG A 11 10.84 8.50 -31.31
N ARG A 12 12.11 8.68 -30.99
CA ARG A 12 13.03 7.56 -30.74
C ARG A 12 12.54 6.71 -29.56
N VAL A 13 12.13 7.35 -28.47
CA VAL A 13 11.57 6.68 -27.29
C VAL A 13 10.31 5.90 -27.65
N PHE A 14 9.37 6.51 -28.38
CA PHE A 14 8.15 5.83 -28.82
C PHE A 14 8.45 4.59 -29.67
N LYS A 15 9.41 4.70 -30.59
CA LYS A 15 9.82 3.57 -31.42
C LYS A 15 10.43 2.45 -30.57
N SER A 16 11.31 2.78 -29.62
CA SER A 16 11.93 1.77 -28.75
C SER A 16 10.95 1.12 -27.77
N SER A 17 9.88 1.83 -27.38
CA SER A 17 8.84 1.29 -26.50
C SER A 17 7.75 0.52 -27.25
N GLY A 18 7.86 0.38 -28.58
CA GLY A 18 6.84 -0.28 -29.41
C GLY A 18 5.52 0.50 -29.54
N LEU A 19 5.50 1.79 -29.21
CA LEU A 19 4.30 2.61 -29.32
C LEU A 19 4.01 2.92 -30.79
N VAL A 20 2.87 2.45 -31.28
CA VAL A 20 2.38 2.66 -32.65
C VAL A 20 0.96 3.22 -32.63
N ASP A 21 0.60 3.98 -33.66
CA ASP A 21 -0.78 4.40 -33.92
C ASP A 21 -1.60 3.27 -34.59
N GLU A 22 -2.89 3.51 -34.84
CA GLU A 22 -3.80 2.57 -35.50
C GLU A 22 -3.30 2.11 -36.88
N GLY A 23 -2.46 2.92 -37.54
CA GLY A 23 -1.84 2.61 -38.82
C GLY A 23 -0.46 1.96 -38.72
N GLY A 24 -0.04 1.55 -37.51
CA GLY A 24 1.27 0.93 -37.27
C GLY A 24 2.46 1.90 -37.32
N LYS A 25 2.23 3.21 -37.33
CA LYS A 25 3.28 4.23 -37.43
C LYS A 25 3.64 4.78 -36.05
N THR A 26 4.90 5.22 -35.89
CA THR A 26 5.33 5.87 -34.64
C THR A 26 4.58 7.19 -34.45
N PRO A 27 3.89 7.39 -33.31
CA PRO A 27 3.15 8.61 -33.06
C PRO A 27 4.02 9.87 -33.08
N ARG A 28 3.40 11.00 -33.37
CA ARG A 28 4.06 12.31 -33.27
C ARG A 28 4.05 12.81 -31.82
N PRO A 29 5.03 13.62 -31.38
CA PRO A 29 5.09 14.11 -30.00
C PRO A 29 3.83 14.82 -29.47
N TYR A 30 3.02 15.42 -30.35
CA TYR A 30 1.79 16.12 -29.94
C TYR A 30 0.77 15.21 -29.23
N VAL A 31 0.87 13.87 -29.38
CA VAL A 31 -0.01 12.93 -28.69
C VAL A 31 0.11 13.03 -27.16
N LEU A 32 1.28 13.37 -26.64
CA LEU A 32 1.48 13.58 -25.19
C LEU A 32 0.71 14.80 -24.68
N ARG A 33 0.67 15.86 -25.48
CA ARG A 33 -0.13 17.05 -25.17
C ARG A 33 -1.61 16.74 -25.19
N ARG A 34 -2.08 15.97 -26.18
CA ARG A 34 -3.48 15.52 -26.25
C ARG A 34 -3.84 14.65 -25.05
N TYR A 35 -2.97 13.71 -24.68
CA TYR A 35 -3.14 12.89 -23.49
C TYR A 35 -3.24 13.76 -22.23
N PHE A 36 -2.29 14.67 -22.03
CA PHE A 36 -2.28 15.61 -20.89
C PHE A 36 -3.60 16.39 -20.79
N LEU A 37 -4.04 17.03 -21.89
CA LEU A 37 -5.27 17.81 -21.91
C LEU A 37 -6.52 16.97 -21.61
N ASN A 38 -6.61 15.77 -22.18
CA ASN A 38 -7.74 14.87 -21.91
C ASN A 38 -7.78 14.44 -20.43
N ARG A 39 -6.63 14.14 -19.82
CA ARG A 39 -6.55 13.78 -18.40
C ARG A 39 -6.82 14.97 -17.49
N CYS A 40 -6.37 16.16 -17.87
CA CYS A 40 -6.75 17.38 -17.17
C CYS A 40 -8.27 17.62 -17.25
N LEU A 41 -8.91 17.37 -18.40
CA LEU A 41 -10.38 17.48 -18.51
C LEU A 41 -11.11 16.54 -17.54
N GLU A 42 -10.67 15.28 -17.45
CA GLU A 42 -11.19 14.34 -16.44
C GLU A 42 -10.98 14.86 -15.01
N ALA A 43 -9.79 15.40 -14.72
CA ALA A 43 -9.46 15.99 -13.43
C ALA A 43 -10.29 17.25 -13.13
N GLN A 44 -10.60 18.10 -14.12
CA GLN A 44 -11.46 19.26 -13.93
C GLN A 44 -12.85 18.83 -13.43
N SER A 45 -13.44 17.81 -14.08
CA SER A 45 -14.75 17.29 -13.72
C SER A 45 -14.77 16.64 -12.33
N LYS A 46 -13.74 15.84 -11.99
CA LYS A 46 -13.74 15.02 -10.76
C LYS A 46 -13.05 15.69 -9.57
N ALA A 47 -12.07 16.54 -9.82
CA ALA A 47 -11.22 17.17 -8.81
C ALA A 47 -11.30 18.71 -8.85
N GLY A 48 -12.23 19.31 -9.58
CA GLY A 48 -12.51 20.75 -9.51
C GLY A 48 -11.31 21.64 -9.86
N ILE A 49 -10.54 21.24 -10.86
CA ILE A 49 -9.37 21.98 -11.33
C ILE A 49 -9.82 23.18 -12.17
N PRO A 50 -9.28 24.39 -11.94
CA PRO A 50 -9.61 25.55 -12.78
C PRO A 50 -9.11 25.38 -14.21
N ASP A 51 -9.99 25.61 -15.20
CA ASP A 51 -9.64 25.49 -16.62
C ASP A 51 -8.48 26.42 -17.02
N ARG A 52 -8.46 27.66 -16.49
CA ARG A 52 -7.36 28.62 -16.68
C ARG A 52 -5.97 28.10 -16.31
N PHE A 53 -5.88 27.19 -15.32
CA PHE A 53 -4.62 26.57 -14.95
C PHE A 53 -4.19 25.54 -16.00
N VAL A 54 -5.14 24.76 -16.51
CA VAL A 54 -4.91 23.77 -17.57
C VAL A 54 -4.49 24.46 -18.86
N GLU A 55 -5.17 25.53 -19.25
CA GLU A 55 -4.79 26.37 -20.40
C GLU A 55 -3.36 26.92 -20.25
N PHE A 56 -3.03 27.44 -19.07
CA PHE A 56 -1.69 27.94 -18.79
C PHE A 56 -0.63 26.84 -18.84
N TRP A 57 -0.86 25.67 -18.25
CA TRP A 57 0.08 24.53 -18.32
C TRP A 57 0.26 24.01 -19.74
N ALA A 58 -0.81 24.08 -20.54
CA ALA A 58 -0.73 23.83 -21.96
C ALA A 58 0.05 24.94 -22.69
N GLY A 59 0.30 26.10 -22.08
CA GLY A 59 0.94 27.23 -22.77
C GLY A 59 0.01 27.84 -23.82
N HIS A 60 -1.31 27.73 -23.62
CA HIS A 60 -2.25 28.58 -24.35
C HIS A 60 -2.13 30.01 -23.84
N ARG A 61 -2.38 30.97 -24.73
CA ARG A 61 -2.36 32.39 -24.37
C ARG A 61 -3.47 32.75 -23.37
N GLY A 62 -4.55 31.96 -23.33
CA GLY A 62 -5.75 32.22 -22.53
C GLY A 62 -6.55 33.41 -23.05
N ASP A 63 -7.59 33.78 -22.32
CA ASP A 63 -8.42 34.95 -22.59
C ASP A 63 -7.72 36.28 -22.21
N VAL A 64 -8.41 37.40 -22.40
CA VAL A 64 -7.90 38.72 -21.99
C VAL A 64 -7.58 38.74 -20.48
N THR A 65 -8.37 38.04 -19.67
CA THR A 65 -8.15 37.97 -18.22
C THR A 65 -6.87 37.23 -17.85
N ALA A 66 -6.63 36.09 -18.50
CA ALA A 66 -5.40 35.33 -18.40
C ALA A 66 -4.20 36.20 -18.76
N GLN A 67 -4.25 36.85 -19.91
CA GLN A 67 -3.13 37.60 -20.47
C GLN A 67 -2.74 38.81 -19.64
N TYR A 68 -3.71 39.58 -19.16
CA TYR A 68 -3.44 40.89 -18.57
C TYR A 68 -3.54 40.91 -17.05
N TYR A 69 -4.23 39.96 -16.42
CA TYR A 69 -4.58 40.07 -14.99
C TYR A 69 -4.24 38.83 -14.16
N THR A 70 -3.91 37.68 -14.76
CA THR A 70 -3.70 36.44 -13.99
C THR A 70 -2.48 35.64 -14.47
N THR A 71 -2.69 34.53 -15.18
CA THR A 71 -1.65 33.53 -15.47
C THR A 71 -0.64 33.96 -16.54
N GLY A 72 -0.98 34.93 -17.39
CA GLY A 72 -0.12 35.47 -18.45
C GLY A 72 0.84 36.56 -18.00
N LEU A 73 0.85 36.92 -16.71
CA LEU A 73 1.77 37.91 -16.16
C LEU A 73 3.22 37.42 -16.19
N PRO A 74 4.21 38.30 -16.46
CA PRO A 74 5.62 37.91 -16.56
C PRO A 74 6.18 37.38 -15.24
N ASN A 75 5.66 37.87 -14.10
CA ASN A 75 6.01 37.42 -12.76
C ASN A 75 4.73 37.01 -12.03
N LEU A 76 4.54 35.70 -11.84
CA LEU A 76 3.41 35.17 -11.09
C LEU A 76 3.65 35.34 -9.58
N PRO A 77 2.65 35.79 -8.80
CA PRO A 77 2.73 35.78 -7.35
C PRO A 77 3.01 34.38 -6.80
N ASN A 78 3.85 34.27 -5.77
CA ASN A 78 4.21 32.97 -5.16
C ASN A 78 2.98 32.19 -4.65
N SER A 79 1.96 32.90 -4.14
CA SER A 79 0.70 32.29 -3.71
C SER A 79 -0.01 31.59 -4.87
N LEU A 80 -0.14 32.27 -6.02
CA LEU A 80 -0.75 31.71 -7.21
C LEU A 80 0.04 30.51 -7.75
N ILE A 81 1.37 30.58 -7.72
CA ILE A 81 2.23 29.45 -8.10
C ILE A 81 1.96 28.23 -7.18
N GLU A 82 1.83 28.45 -5.87
CA GLU A 82 1.55 27.35 -4.94
C GLU A 82 0.14 26.78 -5.13
N GLU A 83 -0.86 27.62 -5.38
CA GLU A 83 -2.20 27.15 -5.76
C GLU A 83 -2.17 26.29 -7.03
N MET A 84 -1.39 26.70 -8.03
CA MET A 84 -1.20 25.90 -9.25
C MET A 84 -0.50 24.57 -8.96
N ARG A 85 0.48 24.54 -8.05
CA ARG A 85 1.13 23.28 -7.63
C ARG A 85 0.16 22.35 -6.90
N ILE A 86 -0.67 22.88 -5.99
CA ILE A 86 -1.73 22.13 -5.30
C ILE A 86 -2.72 21.57 -6.33
N ALA A 87 -3.18 22.39 -7.27
CA ALA A 87 -4.07 21.95 -8.35
C ALA A 87 -3.42 20.86 -9.22
N TYR A 88 -2.14 21.01 -9.56
CA TYR A 88 -1.42 20.01 -10.34
C TYR A 88 -1.29 18.67 -9.59
N ARG A 89 -1.03 18.69 -8.27
CA ARG A 89 -1.03 17.48 -7.42
C ARG A 89 -2.38 16.74 -7.48
N ARG A 90 -3.50 17.47 -7.51
CA ARG A 90 -4.83 16.88 -7.65
C ARG A 90 -5.09 16.28 -9.04
N CYS A 91 -4.37 16.72 -10.08
CA CYS A 91 -4.40 16.11 -11.41
C CYS A 91 -3.55 14.83 -11.51
N GLU A 92 -2.56 14.65 -10.62
CA GLU A 92 -1.55 13.59 -10.71
C GLU A 92 -2.14 12.16 -10.83
N PRO A 93 -3.19 11.79 -10.08
CA PRO A 93 -3.82 10.46 -10.20
C PRO A 93 -4.42 10.19 -11.59
N PHE A 94 -4.79 11.23 -12.34
CA PHE A 94 -5.34 11.10 -13.69
C PHE A 94 -4.24 11.07 -14.75
N LEU A 95 -3.12 11.72 -14.47
CA LEU A 95 -1.99 11.83 -15.40
C LEU A 95 -1.10 10.58 -15.37
N SER A 96 -0.90 10.03 -14.18
CA SER A 96 -0.01 8.89 -13.95
C SER A 96 -0.68 7.58 -14.35
N THR A 97 0.07 6.71 -15.04
CA THR A 97 -0.37 5.34 -15.36
C THR A 97 0.10 4.31 -14.34
N ILE A 98 0.85 4.76 -13.34
CA ILE A 98 1.30 3.98 -12.19
C ILE A 98 0.79 4.67 -10.92
N PRO A 99 0.60 3.94 -9.82
CA PRO A 99 0.26 4.54 -8.54
C PRO A 99 1.22 5.69 -8.23
N THR A 100 0.65 6.84 -7.90
CA THR A 100 1.41 8.01 -7.46
C THR A 100 2.19 7.68 -6.19
N ARG A 101 3.15 8.52 -5.83
CA ARG A 101 3.88 8.33 -4.57
C ARG A 101 2.92 8.42 -3.37
N ALA A 102 2.03 9.42 -3.37
CA ALA A 102 1.03 9.59 -2.33
C ALA A 102 0.13 8.35 -2.17
N GLU A 103 -0.38 7.80 -3.27
CA GLU A 103 -1.21 6.58 -3.23
C GLU A 103 -0.43 5.34 -2.72
N ARG A 104 0.87 5.25 -3.04
CA ARG A 104 1.72 4.19 -2.50
C ARG A 104 1.92 4.33 -1.01
N ASP A 105 2.26 5.54 -0.55
CA ASP A 105 2.49 5.85 0.86
C ASP A 105 1.19 5.59 1.67
N GLU A 106 0.04 6.01 1.17
CA GLU A 106 -1.27 5.73 1.79
C GLU A 106 -1.58 4.22 1.87
N ARG A 107 -1.30 3.48 0.80
CA ARG A 107 -1.49 2.02 0.77
C ARG A 107 -0.57 1.31 1.76
N GLU A 108 0.67 1.77 1.89
CA GLU A 108 1.65 1.27 2.85
C GLU A 108 1.17 1.48 4.28
N VAL A 109 0.76 2.71 4.62
CA VAL A 109 0.18 3.05 5.94
C VAL A 109 -1.05 2.20 6.23
N HIS A 110 -1.95 2.05 5.26
CA HIS A 110 -3.14 1.21 5.41
C HIS A 110 -2.77 -0.26 5.70
N THR A 111 -1.80 -0.80 4.97
CA THR A 111 -1.32 -2.18 5.15
C THR A 111 -0.69 -2.37 6.53
N ARG A 112 0.14 -1.43 6.98
CA ARG A 112 0.73 -1.45 8.33
C ARG A 112 -0.34 -1.39 9.42
N ARG A 113 -1.37 -0.54 9.28
CA ARG A 113 -2.52 -0.51 10.21
C ARG A 113 -3.25 -1.84 10.25
N LEU A 114 -3.48 -2.50 9.10
CA LEU A 114 -4.12 -3.82 9.06
C LEU A 114 -3.32 -4.88 9.81
N LEU A 115 -1.99 -4.92 9.64
CA LEU A 115 -1.11 -5.85 10.35
C LEU A 115 -1.21 -5.68 11.87
N LEU A 116 -1.16 -4.44 12.35
CA LEU A 116 -1.31 -4.14 13.78
C LEU A 116 -2.70 -4.53 14.30
N LYS A 117 -3.78 -4.31 13.53
CA LYS A 117 -5.12 -4.80 13.91
C LYS A 117 -5.17 -6.32 14.03
N VAL A 118 -4.58 -7.04 13.09
CA VAL A 118 -4.50 -8.52 13.14
C VAL A 118 -3.72 -8.98 14.36
N ALA A 119 -2.67 -8.25 14.75
CA ALA A 119 -1.93 -8.49 15.98
C ALA A 119 -2.75 -8.22 17.25
N GLY A 120 -3.87 -7.49 17.15
CA GLY A 120 -4.81 -7.22 18.24
C GLY A 120 -4.75 -5.80 18.79
N PHE A 121 -4.13 -4.86 18.07
CA PHE A 121 -4.20 -3.43 18.42
C PHE A 121 -5.59 -2.87 18.12
N THR A 122 -6.11 -2.11 19.07
CA THR A 122 -7.39 -1.41 18.97
C THR A 122 -7.27 -0.13 18.15
N GLU A 123 -8.38 0.40 17.66
CA GLU A 123 -8.39 1.69 16.95
C GLU A 123 -7.93 2.87 17.81
N ALA A 124 -8.11 2.80 19.13
CA ALA A 124 -7.62 3.81 20.06
C ALA A 124 -6.08 3.81 20.10
N GLU A 125 -5.46 2.63 20.24
CA GLU A 125 -4.00 2.50 20.24
C GLU A 125 -3.40 2.91 18.89
N LEU A 126 -4.06 2.59 17.77
CA LEU A 126 -3.59 2.96 16.43
C LEU A 126 -3.69 4.45 16.10
N LYS A 127 -4.40 5.26 16.91
CA LYS A 127 -4.41 6.72 16.74
C LYS A 127 -3.19 7.38 17.39
N GLU A 128 -2.66 6.76 18.45
CA GLU A 128 -1.49 7.26 19.16
C GLU A 128 -0.17 6.90 18.45
N ILE A 129 -0.18 5.84 17.64
CA ILE A 129 0.98 5.38 16.88
C ILE A 129 1.07 6.14 15.55
N ASP A 130 2.20 6.81 15.30
CA ASP A 130 2.53 7.31 13.96
C ASP A 130 2.98 6.15 13.06
N VAL A 131 2.00 5.45 12.48
CA VAL A 131 2.21 4.31 11.58
C VAL A 131 2.93 4.71 10.28
N SER A 132 2.89 6.00 9.91
CA SER A 132 3.50 6.48 8.67
C SER A 132 5.02 6.54 8.75
N SER A 133 5.55 6.89 9.92
CA SER A 133 7.00 7.04 10.14
C SER A 133 7.62 5.84 10.87
N LEU A 134 6.85 4.79 11.15
CA LEU A 134 7.31 3.64 11.92
C LEU A 134 8.32 2.78 11.11
N PRO A 135 9.54 2.52 11.64
CA PRO A 135 10.48 1.62 11.01
C PRO A 135 9.95 0.19 10.92
N ASP A 136 10.22 -0.51 9.81
CA ASP A 136 9.71 -1.87 9.58
C ASP A 136 10.14 -2.87 10.68
N ALA A 137 11.37 -2.71 11.20
CA ALA A 137 11.88 -3.55 12.29
C ALA A 137 11.08 -3.35 13.60
N GLU A 138 10.64 -2.12 13.87
CA GLU A 138 9.85 -1.80 15.06
C GLU A 138 8.41 -2.31 14.90
N LEU A 139 7.82 -2.13 13.71
CA LEU A 139 6.52 -2.71 13.36
C LEU A 139 6.50 -4.23 13.57
N ALA A 140 7.53 -4.94 13.08
CA ALA A 140 7.65 -6.38 13.23
C ALA A 140 7.70 -6.79 14.72
N ARG A 141 8.50 -6.09 15.52
CA ARG A 141 8.58 -6.34 16.97
C ARG A 141 7.25 -6.13 17.67
N MET A 142 6.53 -5.05 17.36
CA MET A 142 5.22 -4.77 17.96
C MET A 142 4.19 -5.86 17.63
N VAL A 143 4.20 -6.35 16.39
CA VAL A 143 3.33 -7.45 15.94
C VAL A 143 3.68 -8.75 16.66
N GLU A 144 4.97 -9.12 16.69
CA GLU A 144 5.45 -10.33 17.35
C GLU A 144 5.19 -10.32 18.85
N GLU A 145 5.43 -9.20 19.52
CA GLU A 145 5.21 -9.05 20.95
C GLU A 145 3.74 -9.26 21.29
N ARG A 146 2.82 -8.56 20.61
CA ARG A 146 1.39 -8.66 20.91
C ARG A 146 0.82 -10.05 20.58
N LEU A 147 1.24 -10.64 19.46
CA LEU A 147 0.85 -12.02 19.09
C LEU A 147 1.45 -13.05 20.04
N GLY A 148 2.69 -12.85 20.50
CA GLY A 148 3.38 -13.71 21.46
C GLY A 148 2.70 -13.70 22.83
N HIS A 149 2.32 -12.52 23.34
CA HIS A 149 1.56 -12.39 24.58
C HIS A 149 0.19 -13.09 24.48
N ARG A 150 -0.45 -13.01 23.30
CA ARG A 150 -1.73 -13.67 23.05
C ARG A 150 -1.61 -15.20 22.98
N ARG A 151 -0.49 -15.74 22.48
CA ARG A 151 -0.18 -17.18 22.52
C ARG A 151 0.19 -17.66 23.92
N ALA A 152 0.99 -16.89 24.66
CA ALA A 152 1.39 -17.22 26.03
C ALA A 152 0.23 -17.22 27.03
N ALA A 153 -0.82 -16.44 26.77
CA ALA A 153 -2.02 -16.37 27.61
C ALA A 153 -2.97 -17.56 27.45
N LEU A 154 -2.80 -18.43 26.45
CA LEU A 154 -3.59 -19.65 26.30
C LEU A 154 -2.91 -20.79 27.08
N PRO A 155 -3.61 -21.45 28.02
CA PRO A 155 -3.06 -22.62 28.70
C PRO A 155 -2.70 -23.68 27.65
N ILE A 156 -1.39 -23.94 27.50
CA ILE A 156 -0.86 -24.93 26.56
C ILE A 156 -1.34 -26.34 26.94
N GLU A 157 -1.56 -26.56 28.23
CA GLU A 157 -2.10 -27.79 28.81
C GLU A 157 -3.39 -27.51 29.55
N ARG A 158 -4.39 -28.37 29.36
CA ARG A 158 -5.69 -28.22 29.97
C ARG A 158 -6.25 -29.59 30.36
N VAL A 159 -7.00 -29.61 31.46
CA VAL A 159 -7.65 -30.83 31.98
C VAL A 159 -9.00 -30.99 31.29
N PHE A 160 -9.26 -32.17 30.77
CA PHE A 160 -10.53 -32.56 30.17
C PHE A 160 -11.08 -33.83 30.84
N PRO A 161 -12.40 -34.02 30.87
CA PRO A 161 -13.00 -35.30 31.25
C PRO A 161 -12.57 -36.41 30.29
N SER A 162 -12.38 -37.64 30.81
CA SER A 162 -12.00 -38.80 30.00
C SER A 162 -12.96 -39.04 28.82
N SER A 163 -14.25 -38.70 28.96
CA SER A 163 -15.26 -38.82 27.90
C SER A 163 -15.05 -37.88 26.71
N GLU A 164 -14.31 -36.78 26.88
CA GLU A 164 -14.09 -35.76 25.83
C GLU A 164 -12.72 -35.91 25.15
N VAL A 165 -11.87 -36.81 25.65
CA VAL A 165 -10.49 -36.99 25.18
C VAL A 165 -10.44 -37.35 23.70
N ASP A 166 -11.23 -38.31 23.24
CA ASP A 166 -11.25 -38.71 21.83
C ASP A 166 -11.62 -37.55 20.89
N THR A 167 -12.60 -36.74 21.31
CA THR A 167 -13.02 -35.54 20.56
C THR A 167 -11.90 -34.51 20.52
N MET A 168 -11.17 -34.31 21.62
CA MET A 168 -10.07 -33.34 21.67
C MET A 168 -8.86 -33.81 20.85
N LEU A 169 -8.54 -35.11 20.87
CA LEU A 169 -7.50 -35.70 20.02
C LEU A 169 -7.81 -35.50 18.53
N ALA A 170 -9.08 -35.68 18.13
CA ALA A 170 -9.52 -35.41 16.75
C ALA A 170 -9.38 -33.93 16.35
N ASN A 171 -9.43 -33.02 17.32
CA ASN A 171 -9.28 -31.57 17.12
C ASN A 171 -7.83 -31.07 17.26
N GLY A 172 -6.83 -31.97 17.23
CA GLY A 172 -5.42 -31.61 17.19
C GLY A 172 -4.75 -31.38 18.55
N TRP A 173 -5.36 -31.88 19.63
CA TRP A 173 -4.71 -31.97 20.94
C TRP A 173 -3.89 -33.25 21.06
N VAL A 174 -2.85 -33.24 21.89
CA VAL A 174 -1.99 -34.39 22.19
C VAL A 174 -2.16 -34.78 23.65
N PHE A 175 -2.37 -36.07 23.89
CA PHE A 175 -2.45 -36.61 25.25
C PHE A 175 -1.10 -36.49 25.97
N VAL A 176 -1.12 -36.00 27.22
CA VAL A 176 0.08 -35.85 28.06
C VAL A 176 0.07 -36.87 29.19
N SER A 177 -0.95 -36.83 30.05
CA SER A 177 -1.04 -37.73 31.20
C SER A 177 -2.49 -37.91 31.69
N PRO A 178 -2.81 -39.04 32.33
CA PRO A 178 -4.05 -39.20 33.08
C PRO A 178 -3.96 -38.45 34.42
N LEU A 179 -5.04 -37.78 34.80
CA LEU A 179 -5.21 -37.14 36.10
C LEU A 179 -6.33 -37.86 36.85
N GLY A 180 -6.01 -38.98 37.49
CA GLY A 180 -7.00 -39.87 38.09
C GLY A 180 -7.75 -40.73 37.05
N SER A 181 -8.91 -41.27 37.43
CA SER A 181 -9.71 -42.16 36.58
C SER A 181 -10.62 -41.45 35.58
N GLU A 182 -11.01 -40.20 35.86
CA GLU A 182 -12.04 -39.49 35.10
C GLU A 182 -11.54 -38.27 34.33
N GLN A 183 -10.23 -37.96 34.40
CA GLN A 183 -9.68 -36.79 33.75
C GLN A 183 -8.33 -37.08 33.08
N ALA A 184 -8.04 -36.31 32.04
CA ALA A 184 -6.78 -36.34 31.31
C ALA A 184 -6.27 -34.93 31.05
N VAL A 185 -4.96 -34.76 31.12
CA VAL A 185 -4.27 -33.55 30.70
C VAL A 185 -3.94 -33.67 29.22
N LEU A 186 -4.45 -32.74 28.43
CA LEU A 186 -4.18 -32.64 26.99
C LEU A 186 -3.41 -31.35 26.70
N ARG A 187 -2.48 -31.42 25.75
CA ARG A 187 -1.69 -30.30 25.26
C ARG A 187 -2.16 -29.87 23.88
N GLN A 188 -2.36 -28.57 23.67
CA GLN A 188 -2.68 -28.07 22.34
C GLN A 188 -1.39 -27.97 21.50
N VAL A 189 -1.36 -28.64 20.35
CA VAL A 189 -0.24 -28.49 19.41
C VAL A 189 -0.38 -27.14 18.72
N THR A 190 0.19 -26.10 19.32
CA THR A 190 0.41 -24.85 18.60
C THR A 190 1.51 -25.10 17.58
N GLY A 191 1.21 -24.90 16.29
CA GLY A 191 2.17 -25.05 15.20
C GLY A 191 3.36 -24.11 15.38
N GLY A 192 4.38 -24.58 16.09
CA GLY A 192 5.68 -23.96 16.29
C GLY A 192 6.75 -25.00 15.98
N SER A 193 7.35 -24.87 14.81
CA SER A 193 8.47 -25.67 14.33
C SER A 193 9.61 -25.73 15.36
N GLY A 194 10.08 -26.94 15.67
CA GLY A 194 11.46 -27.19 16.11
C GLY A 194 11.63 -27.75 17.51
N ALA A 195 11.49 -29.06 17.67
CA ALA A 195 12.28 -29.85 18.62
C ALA A 195 12.14 -31.34 18.27
N GLN A 196 13.14 -31.88 17.56
CA GLN A 196 13.35 -33.32 17.52
C GLN A 196 13.67 -33.78 18.96
N GLY A 197 12.75 -34.50 19.58
CA GLY A 197 12.90 -35.10 20.90
C GLY A 197 12.77 -36.61 20.78
N SER A 198 13.92 -37.26 20.58
CA SER A 198 14.26 -38.64 20.94
C SER A 198 13.18 -39.46 21.65
N ALA A 199 12.75 -40.54 21.00
CA ALA A 199 11.93 -41.60 21.59
C ALA A 199 12.69 -42.32 22.72
N PRO A 200 12.09 -42.59 23.89
CA PRO A 200 12.66 -43.49 24.87
C PRO A 200 12.42 -44.94 24.40
N SER A 201 13.51 -45.66 24.18
CA SER A 201 13.51 -47.11 23.97
C SER A 201 13.07 -47.81 25.26
N GLY A 202 11.85 -48.34 25.28
CA GLY A 202 11.39 -49.28 26.30
C GLY A 202 11.98 -50.69 26.07
N PRO A 203 12.15 -51.49 27.14
CA PRO A 203 12.79 -52.79 27.06
C PRO A 203 11.85 -53.81 26.43
N ARG A 204 12.39 -54.68 25.56
CA ARG A 204 11.67 -55.84 25.03
C ARG A 204 11.75 -57.01 26.03
N PRO A 205 10.70 -57.85 26.13
CA PRO A 205 10.77 -59.14 26.80
C PRO A 205 11.70 -60.13 26.08
#